data_AF-A0A914MMH9-F1
#
_entry.id   AF-A0A914MMH9-F1
#
_cell.length_a   1.000
_cell.length_b   1.000
_cell.length_c   1.000
_cell.angle_alpha   90.00
_cell.angle_beta   90.00
_cell.angle_gamma   90.00
#
_symmetry.space_group_name_H-M   'P 1'
#
loop_
_entity.id
_entity.type
_entity.pdbx_description
1 polymer ?
#
loop_
_entity_poly.entity_id
_entity_poly.type
_entity_poly.pdbx_seq_one_letter_code
_entity_poly.pdbx_strand_id
1 'polypeptide(L)'
;MIVDCASPFEKEQILKALQLNGVNDLSQITHLVITHWHIDHCGLINLFKNAKLITPENINLKDFNQIFEIPKNINFNKYSGHSCGDLIVCINLNKNNLNISGLVDKKYFLKEKENFNILICGDIFEFENDWLGEEIWKSSSLLPDRQSIARWLCWNKSDFIIPGHGPGFSILDKEYTSQGPVFGKIFFESDKIPISPQKSKIEIKELLQFNVSIKEKHLLSILNTGGIEQRNCLIKALNSENLSPSSINFVIISCSEEHFCGNLADFPTSTIFMCTDIAVPGPFYATFDHCV
;
A
#
# COMPACT_ATOMS: atom_id res chain seq x y z
N MET A 1 11.84 -5.51 9.26
CA MET A 1 11.01 -4.55 8.52
C MET A 1 10.02 -5.35 7.71
N ILE A 2 8.76 -4.92 7.67
CA ILE A 2 7.74 -5.42 6.76
C ILE A 2 7.28 -4.26 5.88
N VAL A 3 6.92 -4.54 4.63
CA VAL A 3 6.41 -3.56 3.67
C VAL A 3 5.01 -4.03 3.27
N ASP A 4 4.04 -3.15 3.47
CA ASP A 4 2.61 -3.40 3.44
C ASP A 4 2.16 -4.49 4.43
N CYS A 5 0.85 -4.62 4.61
CA CYS A 5 0.28 -5.48 5.62
C CYS A 5 -1.05 -6.14 5.23
N ALA A 6 -1.28 -6.35 3.94
CA ALA A 6 -2.44 -7.08 3.41
C ALA A 6 -3.79 -6.42 3.77
N SER A 7 -4.89 -7.05 3.33
CA SER A 7 -6.24 -6.60 3.68
C SER A 7 -6.61 -6.93 5.14
N PRO A 8 -7.65 -6.27 5.72
CA PRO A 8 -8.09 -6.51 7.09
C PRO A 8 -8.51 -7.96 7.38
N PHE A 9 -8.79 -8.76 6.34
CA PHE A 9 -9.28 -10.13 6.43
C PHE A 9 -8.19 -11.18 6.23
N GLU A 10 -6.93 -10.76 6.03
CA GLU A 10 -5.81 -11.66 5.68
C GLU A 10 -4.81 -11.89 6.82
N LYS A 11 -5.27 -11.70 8.06
CA LYS A 11 -4.44 -11.83 9.26
C LYS A 11 -3.76 -13.20 9.36
N GLU A 12 -4.48 -14.28 9.10
CA GLU A 12 -3.91 -15.63 9.23
C GLU A 12 -2.85 -15.91 8.14
N GLN A 13 -3.05 -15.36 6.95
CA GLN A 13 -2.15 -15.48 5.80
C GLN A 13 -0.82 -14.78 6.11
N ILE A 14 -0.85 -13.53 6.59
CA ILE A 14 0.36 -12.79 6.93
C ILE A 14 1.10 -13.43 8.11
N LEU A 15 0.38 -13.91 9.14
CA LEU A 15 1.00 -14.59 10.28
C LEU A 15 1.69 -15.90 9.87
N LYS A 16 1.04 -16.68 9.01
CA LYS A 16 1.63 -17.91 8.46
C LYS A 16 2.86 -17.60 7.60
N ALA A 17 2.81 -16.57 6.76
CA ALA A 17 3.94 -16.16 5.93
C ALA A 17 5.14 -15.70 6.77
N LEU A 18 4.89 -14.93 7.84
CA LEU A 18 5.92 -14.53 8.80
C LEU A 18 6.55 -15.73 9.49
N GLN A 19 5.74 -16.67 9.96
CA GLN A 19 6.22 -17.90 10.60
C GLN A 19 7.10 -18.73 9.66
N LEU A 20 6.68 -18.91 8.40
CA LEU A 20 7.46 -19.63 7.38
C LEU A 20 8.82 -18.96 7.09
N ASN A 21 8.92 -17.65 7.30
CA ASN A 21 10.15 -16.88 7.19
C ASN A 21 10.91 -16.73 8.53
N GLY A 22 10.54 -17.53 9.55
CA GLY A 22 11.24 -17.57 10.84
C GLY A 22 10.84 -16.47 11.83
N VAL A 23 9.89 -15.61 11.49
CA VAL A 23 9.37 -14.54 12.36
C VAL A 23 8.18 -15.08 13.15
N ASN A 24 8.44 -15.54 14.37
CA ASN A 24 7.41 -16.12 15.26
C ASN A 24 6.86 -15.11 16.27
N ASP A 25 7.59 -14.02 16.53
CA ASP A 25 7.19 -12.95 17.43
C ASP A 25 7.12 -11.63 16.66
N LEU A 26 5.93 -11.03 16.60
CA LEU A 26 5.70 -9.76 15.90
C LEU A 26 6.48 -8.60 16.52
N SER A 27 6.92 -8.70 17.78
CA SER A 27 7.79 -7.70 18.40
C SER A 27 9.16 -7.56 17.71
N GLN A 28 9.57 -8.57 16.93
CA GLN A 28 10.78 -8.53 16.11
C GLN A 28 10.64 -7.59 14.90
N ILE A 29 9.42 -7.24 14.52
CA ILE A 29 9.16 -6.31 13.43
C ILE A 29 9.26 -4.88 13.98
N THR A 30 10.41 -4.27 13.74
CA THR A 30 10.74 -2.93 14.22
C THR A 30 10.19 -1.80 13.35
N HIS A 31 9.86 -2.10 12.09
CA HIS A 31 9.42 -1.13 11.08
C HIS A 31 8.32 -1.73 10.23
N LEU A 32 7.24 -0.97 10.06
CA LEU A 32 6.17 -1.21 9.09
C LEU A 32 6.23 -0.07 8.08
N VAL A 33 6.37 -0.41 6.81
CA VAL A 33 6.32 0.55 5.71
C VAL A 33 4.99 0.37 5.01
N ILE A 34 4.24 1.43 4.78
CA ILE A 34 3.05 1.41 3.94
C ILE A 34 3.40 2.11 2.63
N THR A 35 3.31 1.39 1.52
CA THR A 35 3.67 1.91 0.19
C THR A 35 2.69 3.01 -0.22
N HIS A 36 1.41 2.77 -0.02
CA HIS A 36 0.32 3.70 -0.26
C HIS A 36 -0.93 3.24 0.52
N TRP A 37 -1.97 4.07 0.52
CA TRP A 37 -3.13 3.90 1.39
C TRP A 37 -4.32 3.22 0.71
N HIS A 38 -4.11 2.04 0.14
CA HIS A 38 -5.21 1.15 -0.25
C HIS A 38 -5.42 0.05 0.78
N ILE A 39 -6.66 -0.42 0.88
CA ILE A 39 -7.13 -1.28 1.98
C ILE A 39 -6.36 -2.59 2.10
N ASP A 40 -5.88 -3.12 0.98
CA ASP A 40 -5.09 -4.33 0.82
C ASP A 40 -3.59 -4.13 1.06
N HIS A 41 -3.13 -2.89 1.24
CA HIS A 41 -1.77 -2.57 1.65
C HIS A 41 -1.69 -2.17 3.13
N CYS A 42 -2.77 -1.60 3.67
CA CYS A 42 -2.80 -1.00 5.01
C CYS A 42 -3.77 -1.69 5.99
N GLY A 43 -4.42 -2.78 5.59
CA GLY A 43 -5.56 -3.35 6.31
C GLY A 43 -5.27 -3.91 7.70
N LEU A 44 -4.03 -4.38 7.93
CA LEU A 44 -3.60 -4.97 9.21
C LEU A 44 -2.59 -4.11 9.97
N ILE A 45 -2.59 -2.79 9.78
CA ILE A 45 -1.66 -1.88 10.46
C ILE A 45 -1.66 -2.10 11.99
N ASN A 46 -2.83 -2.29 12.63
CA ASN A 46 -2.93 -2.53 14.07
C ASN A 46 -2.25 -3.83 14.56
N LEU A 47 -1.91 -4.75 13.66
CA LEU A 47 -1.17 -5.97 14.01
C LEU A 47 0.27 -5.65 14.44
N PHE A 48 0.86 -4.56 13.93
CA PHE A 48 2.26 -4.18 14.11
C PHE A 48 2.43 -2.93 14.99
N LYS A 49 1.63 -2.79 16.05
CA LYS A 49 1.60 -1.62 16.96
C LYS A 49 2.94 -1.18 17.56
N ASN A 50 3.95 -2.05 17.62
CA ASN A 50 5.27 -1.74 18.17
C ASN A 50 6.26 -1.28 17.09
N ALA A 51 5.91 -1.38 15.81
CA ALA A 51 6.75 -1.03 14.70
C ALA A 51 6.70 0.49 14.45
N LYS A 52 7.84 1.11 14.12
CA LYS A 52 7.86 2.47 13.61
C LYS A 52 7.20 2.49 12.22
N LEU A 53 6.15 3.29 12.06
CA LEU A 53 5.37 3.36 10.82
C LEU A 53 5.98 4.38 9.85
N ILE A 54 6.38 3.92 8.67
CA ILE A 54 6.95 4.73 7.59
C ILE A 54 5.93 4.81 6.47
N THR A 55 5.63 6.03 6.02
CA THR A 55 4.56 6.29 5.05
C THR A 55 5.01 7.38 4.07
N PRO A 56 4.32 7.56 2.93
CA PRO A 56 4.64 8.62 1.98
C PRO A 56 4.65 10.03 2.62
N GLU A 57 3.93 10.25 3.71
CA GLU A 57 3.82 11.54 4.39
C GLU A 57 5.08 11.89 5.19
N ASN A 58 5.76 10.89 5.76
CA ASN A 58 6.80 11.12 6.75
C ASN A 58 8.24 10.99 6.23
N ILE A 59 8.46 10.49 5.00
CA ILE A 59 9.82 10.31 4.48
C ILE A 59 10.61 11.62 4.23
N ASN A 60 9.91 12.75 4.11
CA ASN A 60 10.54 14.05 3.87
C ASN A 60 10.84 14.82 5.17
N LEU A 61 10.64 14.19 6.35
CA LEU A 61 11.04 14.78 7.62
C LEU A 61 12.55 15.00 7.64
N LYS A 62 12.99 16.18 8.10
CA LYS A 62 14.42 16.54 8.15
C LYS A 62 15.26 15.51 8.91
N ASP A 63 14.70 14.98 10.00
CA ASP A 63 15.38 14.03 10.88
C ASP A 63 14.93 12.58 10.63
N PHE A 64 14.34 12.27 9.47
CA PHE A 64 13.79 10.95 9.14
C PHE A 64 14.75 9.80 9.47
N ASN A 65 15.99 9.86 8.99
CA ASN A 65 16.98 8.80 9.23
C ASN A 65 17.34 8.65 10.73
N GLN A 66 17.28 9.72 11.50
CA GLN A 66 17.54 9.68 12.95
C GLN A 66 16.35 9.12 13.73
N ILE A 67 15.13 9.50 13.35
CA ILE A 67 13.89 9.03 13.98
C ILE A 67 13.68 7.54 13.70
N PHE A 68 13.86 7.13 12.45
CA PHE A 68 13.55 5.78 11.99
C PHE A 68 14.77 4.85 12.01
N GLU A 69 16.00 5.32 12.20
CA GLU A 69 17.18 4.44 12.31
C GLU A 69 17.30 3.44 11.15
N ILE A 70 17.07 3.92 9.92
CA ILE A 70 17.02 3.08 8.72
C ILE A 70 18.38 2.44 8.43
N PRO A 71 18.44 1.13 8.13
CA PRO A 71 19.68 0.48 7.69
C PRO A 71 20.27 1.18 6.46
N LYS A 72 21.59 1.39 6.44
CA LYS A 72 22.29 2.15 5.36
C LYS A 72 22.05 1.62 3.94
N ASN A 73 21.71 0.34 3.82
CA ASN A 73 21.47 -0.31 2.54
C ASN A 73 20.01 -0.22 2.09
N ILE A 74 19.13 0.42 2.87
CA ILE A 74 17.74 0.69 2.56
C ILE A 74 17.57 2.20 2.37
N ASN A 75 16.92 2.59 1.29
CA ASN A 75 16.54 3.97 1.01
C ASN A 75 15.08 4.00 0.54
N PHE A 76 14.49 5.19 0.57
CA PHE A 76 13.11 5.39 0.17
C PHE A 76 13.03 6.46 -0.91
N ASN A 77 12.17 6.24 -1.91
CA ASN A 77 11.76 7.28 -2.85
C ASN A 77 10.24 7.43 -2.76
N LYS A 78 9.73 8.66 -2.90
CA LYS A 78 8.30 8.89 -3.09
C LYS A 78 8.06 9.34 -4.51
N TYR A 79 7.14 8.64 -5.16
CA TYR A 79 6.55 9.04 -6.43
C TYR A 79 5.05 9.32 -6.23
N SER A 80 4.38 9.61 -7.34
CA SER A 80 2.93 9.70 -7.42
C SER A 80 2.54 9.12 -8.77
N GLY A 81 1.33 8.63 -8.90
CA GLY A 81 0.88 8.03 -10.14
C GLY A 81 -0.24 7.07 -9.88
N HIS A 82 0.08 6.00 -9.16
CA HIS A 82 -0.94 5.07 -8.70
C HIS A 82 -1.86 5.78 -7.69
N SER A 83 -1.25 6.35 -6.65
CA SER A 83 -1.94 7.18 -5.67
C SER A 83 -1.36 8.61 -5.64
N CYS A 84 -1.84 9.42 -4.69
CA CYS A 84 -1.28 10.74 -4.42
C CYS A 84 0.16 10.69 -3.84
N GLY A 85 0.59 9.53 -3.35
CA GLY A 85 1.93 9.31 -2.81
C GLY A 85 2.27 7.83 -2.75
N ASP A 86 3.17 7.40 -3.62
CA ASP A 86 3.61 6.01 -3.73
C ASP A 86 5.05 5.88 -3.23
N LEU A 87 5.23 5.16 -2.13
CA LEU A 87 6.52 4.95 -1.50
C LEU A 87 7.21 3.70 -2.06
N ILE A 88 8.44 3.89 -2.55
CA ILE A 88 9.29 2.85 -3.10
C ILE A 88 10.40 2.53 -2.13
N VAL A 89 10.48 1.27 -1.69
CA VAL A 89 11.56 0.79 -0.83
C VAL A 89 12.70 0.28 -1.71
N CYS A 90 13.86 0.91 -1.60
CA CYS A 90 15.05 0.57 -2.37
C CYS A 90 16.05 -0.16 -1.47
N ILE A 91 16.30 -1.43 -1.76
CA ILE A 91 17.24 -2.27 -1.02
C ILE A 91 18.46 -2.53 -1.90
N ASN A 92 19.61 -2.00 -1.49
CA ASN A 92 20.89 -2.30 -2.11
C ASN A 92 21.54 -3.49 -1.40
N LEU A 93 21.93 -4.48 -2.18
CA LEU A 93 22.52 -5.71 -1.67
C LEU A 93 23.90 -5.87 -2.29
N ASN A 94 24.89 -6.09 -1.45
CA ASN A 94 26.23 -6.48 -1.90
C ASN A 94 26.38 -8.01 -1.74
N LYS A 95 27.11 -8.65 -2.65
CA LYS A 95 27.44 -10.08 -2.61
C LYS A 95 27.89 -10.59 -1.24
N ASN A 96 28.56 -9.75 -0.44
CA ASN A 96 29.07 -10.11 0.88
C ASN A 96 28.02 -10.10 2.01
N ASN A 97 26.80 -9.59 1.77
CA ASN A 97 25.74 -9.41 2.78
C ASN A 97 24.41 -10.11 2.41
N LEU A 98 24.44 -11.15 1.58
CA LEU A 98 23.26 -11.86 1.08
C LEU A 98 22.64 -12.81 2.14
N ASN A 99 22.06 -12.28 3.21
CA ASN A 99 21.06 -13.00 4.01
C ASN A 99 19.65 -12.60 3.55
N ILE A 100 19.30 -12.99 2.33
CA ILE A 100 17.95 -12.81 1.79
C ILE A 100 17.25 -14.15 1.91
N SER A 101 16.74 -14.45 3.10
CA SER A 101 15.79 -15.54 3.26
C SER A 101 14.44 -15.10 2.66
N GLY A 102 13.96 -15.82 1.65
CA GLY A 102 12.54 -15.81 1.27
C GLY A 102 12.06 -14.81 0.21
N LEU A 103 12.84 -13.79 -0.17
CA LEU A 103 12.35 -12.74 -1.09
C LEU A 103 12.68 -12.96 -2.57
N VAL A 104 13.82 -13.59 -2.87
CA VAL A 104 14.31 -13.71 -4.25
C VAL A 104 15.04 -15.03 -4.39
N ASP A 105 14.61 -15.85 -5.35
CA ASP A 105 15.27 -17.12 -5.68
C ASP A 105 16.76 -16.85 -5.95
N LYS A 106 17.64 -17.62 -5.30
CA LYS A 106 19.10 -17.46 -5.41
C LYS A 106 19.57 -17.41 -6.86
N LYS A 107 18.82 -18.04 -7.78
CA LYS A 107 19.09 -18.00 -9.22
C LYS A 107 19.21 -16.58 -9.80
N TYR A 108 18.50 -15.60 -9.25
CA TYR A 108 18.53 -14.21 -9.75
C TYR A 108 19.76 -13.43 -9.26
N PHE A 109 20.44 -13.89 -8.20
CA PHE A 109 21.69 -13.31 -7.71
C PHE A 109 22.95 -13.88 -8.38
N LEU A 110 22.80 -14.79 -9.36
CA LEU A 110 23.92 -15.55 -9.96
C LEU A 110 24.68 -14.82 -11.06
N LYS A 111 24.38 -13.55 -11.37
CA LYS A 111 25.19 -12.78 -12.33
C LYS A 111 26.34 -12.07 -11.61
N GLU A 112 27.45 -11.85 -12.31
CA GLU A 112 28.73 -11.30 -11.80
C GLU A 112 28.65 -9.94 -11.06
N LYS A 113 27.47 -9.32 -11.02
CA LYS A 113 27.21 -8.01 -10.42
C LYS A 113 27.48 -7.99 -8.92
N GLU A 114 28.38 -7.11 -8.50
CA GLU A 114 28.77 -6.94 -7.10
C GLU A 114 27.65 -6.35 -6.22
N ASN A 115 26.84 -5.47 -6.82
CA ASN A 115 25.72 -4.78 -6.17
C ASN A 115 24.41 -5.09 -6.91
N PHE A 116 23.35 -5.38 -6.16
CA PHE A 116 22.04 -5.77 -6.65
C PHE A 116 20.96 -4.90 -6.00
N ASN A 117 20.11 -4.26 -6.81
CA ASN A 117 19.06 -3.36 -6.33
C ASN A 117 17.69 -4.03 -6.40
N ILE A 118 17.04 -4.22 -5.25
CA ILE A 118 15.64 -4.62 -5.18
C ILE A 118 14.79 -3.38 -4.92
N LEU A 119 13.75 -3.17 -5.72
CA LEU A 119 12.73 -2.16 -5.46
C LEU A 119 11.42 -2.85 -5.09
N ILE A 120 10.84 -2.49 -3.95
CA ILE A 120 9.46 -2.84 -3.57
C ILE A 120 8.61 -1.63 -3.93
N CYS A 121 7.68 -1.82 -4.87
CA CYS A 121 7.06 -0.72 -5.60
C CYS A 121 5.60 -0.47 -5.24
N GLY A 122 4.96 -1.35 -4.47
CA GLY A 122 3.50 -1.39 -4.42
C GLY A 122 2.92 -1.39 -5.84
N ASP A 123 1.79 -0.74 -6.01
CA ASP A 123 1.01 -0.76 -7.24
C ASP A 123 1.54 0.18 -8.34
N ILE A 124 2.72 0.79 -8.14
CA ILE A 124 3.46 1.36 -9.29
C ILE A 124 3.68 0.26 -10.34
N PHE A 125 3.89 -0.98 -9.90
CA PHE A 125 3.75 -2.18 -10.73
C PHE A 125 2.67 -3.07 -10.14
N GLU A 126 1.66 -3.39 -10.94
CA GLU A 126 0.57 -4.26 -10.53
C GLU A 126 1.11 -5.67 -10.34
N PHE A 127 1.67 -6.30 -11.37
CA PHE A 127 2.16 -7.70 -11.32
C PHE A 127 3.28 -7.97 -12.33
N GLU A 128 3.86 -9.19 -12.31
CA GLU A 128 4.86 -9.58 -13.29
C GLU A 128 4.31 -9.51 -14.73
N ASN A 129 4.96 -8.76 -15.61
CA ASN A 129 4.55 -8.57 -17.01
C ASN A 129 3.43 -7.54 -17.26
N ASP A 130 2.95 -6.84 -16.24
CA ASP A 130 2.05 -5.69 -16.43
C ASP A 130 2.70 -4.56 -17.28
N TRP A 131 4.03 -4.62 -17.47
CA TRP A 131 4.83 -3.73 -18.31
C TRP A 131 4.79 -4.07 -19.81
N LEU A 132 4.22 -5.22 -20.19
CA LEU A 132 4.02 -5.58 -21.60
C LEU A 132 2.88 -4.82 -22.27
N GLY A 133 1.99 -4.21 -21.48
CA GLY A 133 0.88 -3.41 -21.94
C GLY A 133 0.62 -2.24 -21.01
N GLU A 134 -0.23 -1.30 -21.43
CA GLU A 134 -0.56 -0.14 -20.61
C GLU A 134 -1.99 -0.14 -20.07
N GLU A 135 -2.88 -0.93 -20.64
CA GLU A 135 -4.31 -0.92 -20.29
C GLU A 135 -4.55 -1.23 -18.81
N ILE A 136 -3.89 -2.26 -18.27
CA ILE A 136 -4.17 -2.75 -16.92
C ILE A 136 -3.74 -1.72 -15.87
N TRP A 137 -2.46 -1.39 -15.81
CA TRP A 137 -1.96 -0.48 -14.77
C TRP A 137 -2.51 0.94 -14.95
N LYS A 138 -2.83 1.39 -16.18
CA LYS A 138 -3.50 2.70 -16.37
C LYS A 138 -4.92 2.70 -15.84
N SER A 139 -5.63 1.57 -15.92
CA SER A 139 -7.02 1.46 -15.45
C SER A 139 -7.15 1.52 -13.92
N SER A 140 -6.05 1.29 -13.20
CA SER A 140 -5.96 1.41 -11.74
C SER A 140 -5.19 2.65 -11.29
N SER A 141 -4.83 3.54 -12.22
CA SER A 141 -3.97 4.69 -11.95
C SER A 141 -4.76 5.96 -11.66
N LEU A 142 -4.43 6.66 -10.57
CA LEU A 142 -4.95 8.01 -10.34
C LEU A 142 -4.40 9.03 -11.36
N LEU A 143 -3.12 8.90 -11.74
CA LEU A 143 -2.40 9.79 -12.66
C LEU A 143 -1.49 8.98 -13.59
N PRO A 144 -2.04 8.39 -14.69
CA PRO A 144 -1.32 7.52 -15.61
C PRO A 144 0.03 8.06 -16.07
N ASP A 145 0.10 9.34 -16.47
CA ASP A 145 1.33 9.96 -16.97
C ASP A 145 2.43 10.04 -15.89
N ARG A 146 2.04 10.22 -14.61
CA ARG A 146 3.02 10.23 -13.51
C ARG A 146 3.43 8.81 -13.13
N GLN A 147 2.51 7.85 -13.16
CA GLN A 147 2.82 6.44 -12.96
C GLN A 147 3.76 5.92 -14.04
N SER A 148 3.60 6.35 -15.31
CA SER A 148 4.56 6.10 -16.39
C SER A 148 5.99 6.52 -16.04
N ILE A 149 6.15 7.75 -15.52
CA ILE A 149 7.46 8.27 -15.11
C ILE A 149 8.01 7.47 -13.92
N ALA A 150 7.16 7.18 -12.92
CA ALA A 150 7.54 6.39 -11.74
C ALA A 150 8.00 4.97 -12.13
N ARG A 151 7.26 4.30 -13.00
CA ARG A 151 7.59 2.98 -13.56
C ARG A 151 8.92 3.02 -14.30
N TRP A 152 9.13 4.02 -15.16
CA TRP A 152 10.41 4.20 -15.86
C TRP A 152 11.58 4.42 -14.88
N LEU A 153 11.41 5.28 -13.86
CA LEU A 153 12.43 5.55 -12.85
C LEU A 153 12.78 4.29 -12.04
N CYS A 154 11.77 3.51 -11.63
CA CYS A 154 11.94 2.27 -10.89
C CYS A 154 12.63 1.20 -11.76
N TRP A 155 12.18 1.04 -13.00
CA TRP A 155 12.75 0.09 -13.95
C TRP A 155 14.24 0.35 -14.21
N ASN A 156 14.65 1.61 -14.39
CA ASN A 156 16.04 1.92 -14.70
C ASN A 156 16.98 1.82 -13.48
N LYS A 157 16.45 1.79 -12.25
CA LYS A 157 17.25 1.75 -11.01
C LYS A 157 17.30 0.38 -10.35
N SER A 158 16.42 -0.54 -10.73
CA SER A 158 16.31 -1.87 -10.14
C SER A 158 17.14 -2.92 -10.89
N ASP A 159 17.31 -4.07 -10.24
CA ASP A 159 17.67 -5.35 -10.85
C ASP A 159 16.53 -6.37 -10.67
N PHE A 160 15.71 -6.14 -9.64
CA PHE A 160 14.53 -6.92 -9.29
C PHE A 160 13.44 -5.99 -8.74
N ILE A 161 12.20 -6.24 -9.15
CA ILE A 161 11.03 -5.49 -8.70
C ILE A 161 10.12 -6.45 -7.94
N ILE A 162 9.61 -5.99 -6.79
CA ILE A 162 8.50 -6.60 -6.07
C ILE A 162 7.28 -5.70 -6.31
N PRO A 163 6.32 -6.14 -7.15
CA PRO A 163 5.10 -5.39 -7.43
C PRO A 163 4.12 -5.46 -6.25
N GLY A 164 3.00 -4.74 -6.35
CA GLY A 164 1.93 -4.78 -5.35
C GLY A 164 1.17 -6.12 -5.35
N HIS A 165 0.88 -6.64 -6.53
CA HIS A 165 0.09 -7.85 -6.74
C HIS A 165 0.90 -8.94 -7.47
N GLY A 166 1.17 -10.06 -6.80
CA GLY A 166 1.84 -11.21 -7.41
C GLY A 166 3.37 -11.25 -7.24
N PRO A 167 4.08 -12.12 -7.97
CA PRO A 167 5.47 -12.43 -7.69
C PRO A 167 6.43 -11.33 -8.14
N GLY A 168 7.53 -11.18 -7.41
CA GLY A 168 8.64 -10.33 -7.85
C GLY A 168 9.35 -10.90 -9.07
N PHE A 169 9.88 -10.02 -9.91
CA PHE A 169 10.48 -10.37 -11.19
C PHE A 169 11.83 -9.67 -11.41
N SER A 170 12.74 -10.36 -12.10
CA SER A 170 14.03 -9.76 -12.48
C SER A 170 13.89 -8.96 -13.75
N ILE A 171 14.46 -7.76 -13.74
CA ILE A 171 14.58 -6.94 -14.95
C ILE A 171 15.89 -7.22 -15.70
N LEU A 172 16.76 -8.10 -15.20
CA LEU A 172 18.05 -8.42 -15.84
C LEU A 172 17.90 -9.40 -16.99
N ASP A 173 16.76 -10.08 -17.09
CA ASP A 173 16.39 -10.88 -18.24
C ASP A 173 15.77 -9.98 -19.32
N LYS A 174 16.45 -8.87 -19.62
CA LYS A 174 16.05 -7.85 -20.62
C LYS A 174 15.88 -8.41 -22.04
N GLU A 175 16.31 -9.64 -22.27
CA GLU A 175 16.26 -10.32 -23.57
C GLU A 175 14.85 -10.75 -23.99
N TYR A 176 13.83 -10.65 -23.11
CA TYR A 176 12.51 -11.18 -23.42
C TYR A 176 11.72 -10.40 -24.49
N THR A 177 12.05 -9.15 -24.83
CA THR A 177 11.41 -8.46 -25.98
C THR A 177 12.35 -7.47 -26.67
N SER A 178 12.34 -7.46 -28.00
CA SER A 178 13.04 -6.44 -28.82
C SER A 178 12.45 -5.02 -28.68
N GLN A 179 11.36 -4.86 -27.92
CA GLN A 179 10.58 -3.62 -27.81
C GLN A 179 10.73 -2.91 -26.45
N GLY A 180 11.40 -3.51 -25.46
CA GLY A 180 11.52 -2.92 -24.12
C GLY A 180 10.16 -2.79 -23.41
N PRO A 181 10.13 -2.23 -22.18
CA PRO A 181 8.88 -2.06 -21.44
C PRO A 181 8.00 -0.93 -22.00
N VAL A 182 6.69 -1.13 -21.96
CA VAL A 182 5.70 -0.14 -22.37
C VAL A 182 5.29 0.67 -21.14
N PHE A 183 5.79 1.89 -21.05
CA PHE A 183 5.39 2.85 -20.02
C PHE A 183 4.42 3.91 -20.56
N GLY A 184 3.87 3.72 -21.76
CA GLY A 184 3.13 4.76 -22.45
C GLY A 184 3.99 5.97 -22.79
N LYS A 185 3.35 7.10 -23.08
CA LYS A 185 4.03 8.33 -23.48
C LYS A 185 4.57 9.04 -22.25
N ILE A 186 5.89 9.06 -22.09
CA ILE A 186 6.54 9.82 -21.03
C ILE A 186 6.59 11.28 -21.46
N PHE A 187 5.81 12.13 -20.80
CA PHE A 187 5.86 13.58 -20.98
C PHE A 187 6.91 14.16 -20.03
N PHE A 188 7.90 14.86 -20.58
CA PHE A 188 8.88 15.61 -19.77
C PHE A 188 8.33 17.02 -19.49
N GLU A 189 8.90 17.75 -18.52
CA GLU A 189 8.53 19.15 -18.24
C GLU A 189 8.58 20.09 -19.46
N SER A 190 9.34 19.72 -20.51
CA SER A 190 9.34 20.40 -21.81
C SER A 190 8.01 20.27 -22.56
N ASP A 191 7.24 19.25 -22.27
CA ASP A 191 5.98 18.90 -22.91
C ASP A 191 4.84 19.54 -22.12
N LYS A 192 4.74 20.87 -22.21
CA LYS A 192 3.69 21.65 -21.52
C LYS A 192 2.29 21.14 -21.92
N ILE A 193 1.65 20.39 -21.03
CA ILE A 193 0.21 20.13 -21.10
C ILE A 193 -0.50 21.37 -20.56
N PRO A 194 -1.40 22.03 -21.31
CA PRO A 194 -2.15 23.16 -20.80
C PRO A 194 -3.13 22.67 -19.73
N ILE A 195 -2.77 22.86 -18.46
CA ILE A 195 -3.68 22.66 -17.34
C ILE A 195 -4.68 23.82 -17.36
N SER A 196 -5.90 23.55 -17.82
CA SER A 196 -7.06 24.40 -17.57
C SER A 196 -7.55 24.14 -16.14
N PRO A 197 -7.44 25.11 -15.21
CA PRO A 197 -7.96 24.92 -13.86
C PRO A 197 -9.49 24.90 -13.90
N GLN A 198 -10.11 23.73 -13.84
CA GLN A 198 -11.51 23.63 -13.46
C GLN A 198 -11.60 23.83 -11.93
N LYS A 199 -11.98 25.05 -11.53
CA LYS A 199 -12.42 25.31 -10.16
C LYS A 199 -13.86 24.85 -10.00
N SER A 200 -14.09 23.69 -9.42
CA SER A 200 -15.38 23.40 -8.78
C SER A 200 -15.34 23.94 -7.34
N LYS A 201 -16.22 24.90 -7.04
CA LYS A 201 -16.49 25.31 -5.66
C LYS A 201 -17.39 24.25 -5.04
N ILE A 202 -16.90 23.50 -4.07
CA ILE A 202 -17.74 22.68 -3.19
C ILE A 202 -17.95 23.49 -1.92
N GLU A 203 -19.18 23.94 -1.68
CA GLU A 203 -19.57 24.56 -0.42
C GLU A 203 -19.84 23.45 0.60
N ILE A 204 -19.05 23.43 1.68
CA ILE A 204 -19.26 22.53 2.82
C ILE A 204 -20.42 23.09 3.66
N LYS A 205 -21.62 22.61 3.41
CA LYS A 205 -22.71 22.62 4.38
C LYS A 205 -23.29 21.21 4.45
N GLU A 206 -23.54 20.78 5.68
CA GLU A 206 -24.16 19.51 6.11
C GLU A 206 -23.19 18.35 6.42
N LEU A 207 -22.54 18.47 7.60
CA LEU A 207 -22.19 17.33 8.44
C LEU A 207 -23.41 16.97 9.29
N LEU A 208 -24.26 16.04 8.82
CA LEU A 208 -25.29 15.40 9.64
C LEU A 208 -25.39 13.91 9.31
N GLN A 209 -25.45 13.10 10.39
CA GLN A 209 -25.58 11.65 10.39
C GLN A 209 -26.79 11.17 9.57
N PHE A 210 -26.59 10.17 8.71
CA PHE A 210 -27.66 9.40 8.10
C PHE A 210 -27.83 8.06 8.83
N ASN A 211 -28.92 7.92 9.58
CA ASN A 211 -29.45 6.62 9.97
C ASN A 211 -30.41 6.15 8.86
N VAL A 212 -29.96 5.25 7.98
CA VAL A 212 -30.84 4.62 6.99
C VAL A 212 -31.48 3.38 7.62
N SER A 213 -32.76 3.48 7.96
CA SER A 213 -33.57 2.32 8.31
C SER A 213 -34.12 1.68 7.04
N ILE A 214 -33.47 0.60 6.59
CA ILE A 214 -34.05 -0.28 5.57
C ILE A 214 -34.99 -1.23 6.31
N LYS A 215 -36.27 -1.21 5.90
CA LYS A 215 -37.33 -2.04 6.51
C LYS A 215 -36.82 -3.47 6.72
N GLU A 216 -36.82 -3.89 7.99
CA GLU A 216 -36.58 -5.23 8.53
C GLU A 216 -35.17 -5.61 9.03
N LYS A 217 -34.13 -4.77 8.89
CA LYS A 217 -32.83 -4.97 9.59
C LYS A 217 -32.21 -3.66 10.07
N HIS A 218 -31.85 -3.59 11.35
CA HIS A 218 -31.00 -2.52 11.87
C HIS A 218 -29.58 -2.72 11.32
N LEU A 219 -29.15 -1.85 10.41
CA LEU A 219 -27.78 -1.83 9.90
C LEU A 219 -26.98 -0.81 10.71
N LEU A 220 -25.80 -1.22 11.18
CA LEU A 220 -24.89 -0.40 11.97
C LEU A 220 -23.66 -0.03 11.14
N SER A 221 -23.36 1.26 11.11
CA SER A 221 -22.18 1.79 10.43
C SER A 221 -21.34 2.66 11.36
N ILE A 222 -20.03 2.63 11.19
CA ILE A 222 -19.13 3.62 11.82
C ILE A 222 -18.40 4.43 10.76
N LEU A 223 -18.08 5.68 11.11
CA LEU A 223 -17.24 6.56 10.31
C LEU A 223 -15.86 6.65 10.95
N ASN A 224 -14.85 6.16 10.24
CA ASN A 224 -13.46 6.05 10.64
C ASN A 224 -13.23 5.11 11.83
N THR A 225 -12.07 4.47 11.84
CA THR A 225 -11.62 3.59 12.94
C THR A 225 -10.57 4.27 13.82
N GLY A 226 -10.20 5.52 13.51
CA GLY A 226 -9.16 6.25 14.20
C GLY A 226 -7.75 5.68 13.94
N GLY A 227 -6.73 6.31 14.52
CA GLY A 227 -5.37 5.76 14.53
C GLY A 227 -5.22 4.57 15.49
N ILE A 228 -4.12 3.82 15.37
CA ILE A 228 -3.84 2.63 16.18
C ILE A 228 -3.98 2.93 17.69
N GLU A 229 -3.45 4.08 18.13
CA GLU A 229 -3.48 4.51 19.54
C GLU A 229 -4.90 4.77 20.07
N GLN A 230 -5.86 5.02 19.19
CA GLN A 230 -7.25 5.33 19.55
C GLN A 230 -8.10 4.07 19.74
N ARG A 231 -7.55 2.87 19.51
CA ARG A 231 -8.27 1.60 19.63
C ARG A 231 -9.04 1.45 20.94
N ASN A 232 -8.41 1.76 22.07
CA ASN A 232 -9.05 1.61 23.39
C ASN A 232 -10.23 2.58 23.56
N CYS A 233 -10.14 3.79 23.01
CA CYS A 233 -11.23 4.76 23.04
C CYS A 233 -12.37 4.31 22.12
N LEU A 234 -12.06 3.81 20.92
CA LEU A 234 -13.03 3.24 19.99
C LEU A 234 -13.82 2.08 20.62
N ILE A 235 -13.12 1.11 21.22
CA ILE A 235 -13.78 -0.03 21.88
C ILE A 235 -14.64 0.42 23.07
N LYS A 236 -14.17 1.39 23.86
CA LYS A 236 -14.99 1.96 24.96
C LYS A 236 -16.25 2.63 24.44
N ALA A 237 -16.18 3.37 23.34
CA ALA A 237 -17.33 4.04 22.73
C ALA A 237 -18.34 3.03 22.15
N LEU A 238 -17.88 1.94 21.53
CA LEU A 238 -18.78 0.86 21.09
C LEU A 238 -19.48 0.20 22.29
N ASN A 239 -18.71 -0.13 23.33
CA ASN A 239 -19.25 -0.78 24.52
C ASN A 239 -20.28 0.09 25.28
N SER A 240 -20.13 1.42 25.29
CA SER A 240 -21.13 2.30 25.92
C SER A 240 -22.49 2.27 25.22
N GLU A 241 -22.51 1.89 23.94
CA GLU A 241 -23.72 1.68 23.14
C GLU A 241 -24.17 0.20 23.13
N ASN A 242 -23.56 -0.66 23.97
CA ASN A 242 -23.74 -2.12 23.97
C ASN A 242 -23.41 -2.79 22.62
N LEU A 243 -22.47 -2.21 21.86
CA LEU A 243 -22.00 -2.73 20.59
C LEU A 243 -20.61 -3.36 20.74
N SER A 244 -20.31 -4.29 19.85
CA SER A 244 -18.96 -4.80 19.62
C SER A 244 -18.55 -4.53 18.17
N PRO A 245 -17.25 -4.58 17.84
CA PRO A 245 -16.82 -4.47 16.44
C PRO A 245 -17.51 -5.46 15.50
N SER A 246 -17.77 -6.70 15.96
CA SER A 246 -18.51 -7.71 15.19
C SER A 246 -20.00 -7.42 15.01
N SER A 247 -20.53 -6.43 15.73
CA SER A 247 -21.92 -5.97 15.57
C SER A 247 -22.05 -4.94 14.44
N ILE A 248 -20.94 -4.39 13.97
CA ILE A 248 -20.93 -3.38 12.90
C ILE A 248 -21.06 -4.08 11.55
N ASN A 249 -21.91 -3.52 10.68
CA ASN A 249 -22.12 -4.01 9.33
C ASN A 249 -21.24 -3.27 8.32
N PHE A 250 -21.05 -1.97 8.52
CA PHE A 250 -20.29 -1.12 7.60
C PHE A 250 -19.25 -0.27 8.33
N VAL A 251 -18.04 -0.25 7.80
CA VAL A 251 -17.00 0.70 8.21
C VAL A 251 -16.76 1.63 7.02
N ILE A 252 -16.87 2.93 7.24
CA ILE A 252 -16.66 3.94 6.20
C ILE A 252 -15.45 4.77 6.60
N ILE A 253 -14.40 4.76 5.78
CA ILE A 253 -13.19 5.56 5.97
C ILE A 253 -13.26 6.76 5.04
N SER A 254 -13.33 7.96 5.62
CA SER A 254 -13.50 9.21 4.88
C SER A 254 -12.21 9.71 4.23
N CYS A 255 -11.05 9.27 4.74
CA CYS A 255 -9.74 9.62 4.24
C CYS A 255 -8.78 8.46 4.49
N SER A 256 -8.03 8.08 3.47
CA SER A 256 -7.10 6.95 3.52
C SER A 256 -5.76 7.40 4.07
N GLU A 257 -5.69 7.58 5.39
CA GLU A 257 -4.46 7.91 6.14
C GLU A 257 -4.49 7.22 7.52
N GLU A 258 -3.33 7.10 8.16
CA GLU A 258 -3.14 6.38 9.44
C GLU A 258 -4.20 6.75 10.49
N HIS A 259 -4.49 8.04 10.65
CA HIS A 259 -5.37 8.57 11.69
C HIS A 259 -6.85 8.21 11.50
N PHE A 260 -7.23 7.64 10.36
CA PHE A 260 -8.61 7.26 10.05
C PHE A 260 -8.80 5.75 9.95
N CYS A 261 -7.78 5.00 9.50
CA CYS A 261 -7.86 3.57 9.17
C CYS A 261 -6.99 2.66 10.05
N GLY A 262 -6.49 3.15 11.18
CA GLY A 262 -5.56 2.40 12.04
C GLY A 262 -6.12 1.12 12.65
N ASN A 263 -7.45 0.92 12.73
CA ASN A 263 -8.07 -0.23 13.40
C ASN A 263 -9.05 -1.04 12.53
N LEU A 264 -8.85 -1.09 11.20
CA LEU A 264 -9.74 -1.81 10.28
C LEU A 264 -9.91 -3.29 10.65
N ALA A 265 -8.82 -3.97 10.99
CA ALA A 265 -8.83 -5.41 11.30
C ALA A 265 -9.64 -5.78 12.57
N ASP A 266 -10.04 -4.81 13.39
CA ASP A 266 -10.92 -5.07 14.54
C ASP A 266 -12.37 -5.37 14.11
N PHE A 267 -12.74 -5.15 12.84
CA PHE A 267 -14.11 -5.29 12.31
C PHE A 267 -14.26 -6.49 11.36
N PRO A 268 -14.19 -7.74 11.85
CA PRO A 268 -14.04 -8.94 11.01
C PRO A 268 -15.27 -9.31 10.17
N THR A 269 -16.42 -8.70 10.46
CA THR A 269 -17.71 -8.97 9.78
C THR A 269 -18.23 -7.80 8.98
N SER A 270 -17.54 -6.66 9.01
CA SER A 270 -17.97 -5.45 8.33
C SER A 270 -17.61 -5.50 6.85
N THR A 271 -18.48 -4.98 6.01
CA THR A 271 -18.05 -4.45 4.71
C THR A 271 -17.37 -3.11 4.96
N ILE A 272 -16.14 -2.96 4.47
CA ILE A 272 -15.32 -1.77 4.67
C ILE A 272 -15.28 -1.00 3.36
N PHE A 273 -15.63 0.28 3.42
CA PHE A 273 -15.44 1.24 2.34
C PHE A 273 -14.30 2.18 2.73
N MET A 274 -13.26 2.27 1.92
CA MET A 274 -12.11 3.12 2.19
C MET A 274 -11.76 3.95 0.97
N CYS A 275 -12.22 5.21 0.95
CA CYS A 275 -12.17 6.05 -0.24
C CYS A 275 -12.85 5.33 -1.43
N THR A 276 -12.06 4.92 -2.41
CA THR A 276 -12.45 4.15 -3.58
C THR A 276 -12.48 2.65 -3.33
N ASP A 277 -11.91 2.14 -2.23
CA ASP A 277 -11.82 0.71 -2.00
C ASP A 277 -13.04 0.13 -1.30
N ILE A 278 -13.34 -1.13 -1.60
CA ILE A 278 -14.23 -1.98 -0.83
C ILE A 278 -13.49 -3.24 -0.39
N ALA A 279 -13.66 -3.64 0.86
CA ALA A 279 -13.32 -4.99 1.31
C ALA A 279 -14.54 -5.62 1.96
N VAL A 280 -14.84 -6.87 1.61
CA VAL A 280 -15.91 -7.64 2.24
C VAL A 280 -15.33 -8.80 3.03
N PRO A 281 -16.00 -9.26 4.10
CA PRO A 281 -15.51 -10.38 4.90
C PRO A 281 -15.21 -11.61 4.03
N GLY A 282 -13.98 -12.12 4.14
CA GLY A 282 -13.48 -13.20 3.31
C GLY A 282 -12.34 -12.73 2.39
N PRO A 283 -12.03 -13.48 1.31
CA PRO A 283 -10.89 -13.17 0.44
C PRO A 283 -11.21 -12.11 -0.62
N PHE A 284 -12.41 -11.51 -0.58
CA PHE A 284 -12.84 -10.58 -1.62
C PHE A 284 -12.66 -9.15 -1.16
N TYR A 285 -11.81 -8.43 -1.86
CA TYR A 285 -11.76 -6.99 -1.85
C TYR A 285 -11.74 -6.50 -3.31
N ALA A 286 -12.17 -5.27 -3.53
CA ALA A 286 -12.00 -4.58 -4.79
C ALA A 286 -11.52 -3.17 -4.47
N THR A 287 -10.35 -2.83 -4.96
CA THR A 287 -9.87 -1.46 -5.01
C THR A 287 -10.55 -0.80 -6.21
N PHE A 288 -11.42 0.19 -6.01
CA PHE A 288 -12.06 0.88 -7.13
C PHE A 288 -11.31 2.16 -7.50
N ASP A 289 -10.04 2.03 -7.89
CA ASP A 289 -9.37 3.08 -8.68
C ASP A 289 -9.99 3.23 -10.09
N HIS A 290 -11.10 2.53 -10.32
CA HIS A 290 -11.88 2.43 -11.52
C HIS A 290 -13.07 3.41 -11.51
N CYS A 291 -12.97 4.47 -12.30
CA CYS A 291 -14.13 4.96 -13.04
C CYS A 291 -14.04 4.37 -14.45
N VAL A 292 -14.87 3.37 -14.74
CA VAL A 292 -15.21 2.98 -16.12
C VAL A 292 -16.09 4.06 -16.74
#